data_AF-A0A8R2JR46-F1
#
_entry.id   AF-A0A8R2JR46-F1
#
_cell.length_a   1.000
_cell.length_b   1.000
_cell.length_c   1.000
_cell.angle_alpha   90.00
_cell.angle_beta   90.00
_cell.angle_gamma   90.00
#
_symmetry.space_group_name_H-M   'P 1'
#
loop_
_entity.id
_entity.type
_entity.pdbx_description
1 polymer ?
#
loop_
_entity_poly.entity_id
_entity_poly.type
_entity_poly.pdbx_seq_one_letter_code
_entity_poly.pdbx_strand_id
1 'polypeptide(L)' 'MTNMDEFTELKLKEWGFEEFVERFKEEEIDSVAFLTLTEPQLVAKLFPKLGQQSKCLHLLRQFKEKHNNEKVAIC' A
#
# COMPACT_ATOMS: atom_id res chain seq x y z
N MET A 1 -4.71 -14.51 14.83
CA MET A 1 -3.67 -14.35 13.80
C MET A 1 -4.27 -13.46 12.74
N THR A 2 -3.95 -12.17 12.79
CA THR A 2 -4.36 -11.18 11.80
C THR A 2 -3.41 -11.33 10.61
N ASN A 3 -3.82 -12.12 9.62
CA ASN A 3 -2.94 -12.46 8.50
C ASN A 3 -3.00 -11.36 7.43
N MET A 4 -2.21 -10.30 7.64
CA MET A 4 -1.68 -9.54 6.51
C MET A 4 -0.99 -10.53 5.56
N ASP A 5 -1.23 -10.40 4.26
CA ASP A 5 -0.59 -11.28 3.28
C ASP A 5 0.85 -10.88 2.98
N GLU A 6 1.58 -11.83 2.39
CA GLU A 6 2.98 -11.66 2.02
C GLU A 6 3.17 -10.55 0.98
N PHE A 7 2.18 -10.35 0.09
CA PHE A 7 2.24 -9.30 -0.92
C PHE A 7 2.33 -7.90 -0.27
N THR A 8 1.47 -7.62 0.70
CA THR A 8 1.49 -6.33 1.42
C THR A 8 2.79 -6.16 2.18
N GLU A 9 3.29 -7.21 2.86
CA GLU A 9 4.57 -7.13 3.56
C GLU A 9 5.74 -6.82 2.64
N LEU A 10 5.84 -7.53 1.52
CA LEU A 10 6.89 -7.33 0.52
C LEU A 10 6.81 -5.94 -0.09
N LYS A 11 5.61 -5.43 -0.41
CA LYS A 11 5.45 -4.08 -0.97
C LYS A 11 5.87 -2.99 0.00
N LEU A 12 5.55 -3.11 1.29
CA LEU A 12 6.01 -2.16 2.30
C LEU A 12 7.53 -2.14 2.40
N LYS A 13 8.18 -3.31 2.40
CA LYS A 13 9.65 -3.41 2.41
C LYS A 13 10.27 -2.81 1.14
N GLU A 14 9.76 -3.17 -0.04
CA GLU A 14 10.22 -2.62 -1.32
C GLU A 14 10.12 -1.09 -1.40
N TRP A 15 9.08 -0.50 -0.80
CA TRP A 15 8.85 0.95 -0.83
C TRP A 15 9.57 1.72 0.30
N GLY A 16 10.25 1.01 1.18
CA GLY A 16 10.98 1.57 2.32
C GLY A 16 10.05 2.02 3.45
N PHE A 17 9.03 1.21 3.75
CA PHE A 17 8.07 1.37 4.84
C PHE A 17 8.05 0.15 5.77
N GLU A 18 9.18 -0.55 5.89
CA GLU A 18 9.31 -1.75 6.73
C GLU A 18 8.95 -1.50 8.19
N GLU A 19 9.17 -0.27 8.69
CA GLU A 19 8.82 0.10 10.06
C GLU A 19 7.30 0.12 10.32
N PHE A 20 6.47 0.09 9.28
CA PHE A 20 5.00 0.08 9.38
C PHE A 20 4.39 -1.31 9.24
N VAL A 21 5.20 -2.35 8.98
CA VAL A 21 4.70 -3.72 8.77
C VAL A 21 3.85 -4.23 9.93
N GLU A 22 4.29 -4.00 11.18
CA GLU A 22 3.50 -4.42 12.35
C GLU A 22 2.16 -3.70 12.43
N ARG A 23 2.12 -2.40 12.15
CA ARG A 23 0.88 -1.63 12.12
C ARG A 23 -0.10 -2.15 11.06
N PHE A 24 0.37 -2.52 9.88
CA PHE A 24 -0.48 -3.09 8.84
C PHE A 24 -1.00 -4.49 9.23
N LYS A 25 -0.23 -5.28 10.01
CA LYS A 25 -0.68 -6.55 10.61
C LYS A 25 -1.75 -6.34 11.67
N GLU A 26 -1.58 -5.35 12.54
CA GLU A 26 -2.56 -5.01 13.60
C GLU A 26 -3.89 -4.53 13.02
N GLU A 27 -3.84 -3.73 11.95
CA GLU A 27 -5.02 -3.18 11.26
C GLU A 27 -5.60 -4.14 10.20
N GLU A 28 -5.13 -5.39 10.15
CA GLU A 28 -5.60 -6.44 9.22
C GLU A 28 -5.57 -6.03 7.73
N ILE A 29 -4.55 -5.27 7.32
CA ILE A 29 -4.47 -4.75 5.94
C ILE A 29 -3.85 -5.80 5.03
N ASP A 30 -4.70 -6.60 4.40
CA ASP A 30 -4.32 -7.50 3.30
C ASP A 30 -4.09 -6.73 1.97
N SER A 31 -3.74 -7.46 0.91
CA SER A 31 -3.47 -6.90 -0.42
C SER A 31 -4.69 -6.21 -1.01
N VAL A 32 -5.90 -6.68 -0.75
CA VAL A 32 -7.13 -6.04 -1.23
C VAL A 32 -7.28 -4.68 -0.55
N ALA A 33 -7.21 -4.64 0.78
CA ALA A 33 -7.29 -3.41 1.56
C ALA A 33 -6.17 -2.43 1.17
N PHE A 34 -4.93 -2.91 1.06
CA PHE A 34 -3.76 -2.15 0.62
C PHE A 34 -3.95 -1.53 -0.77
N LEU A 35 -4.46 -2.29 -1.73
CA LEU A 35 -4.69 -1.79 -3.08
C LEU A 35 -5.89 -0.84 -3.14
N THR A 36 -6.83 -0.90 -2.20
CA THR A 36 -7.96 0.05 -2.10
C THR A 36 -7.67 1.28 -1.24
N LEU A 37 -6.45 1.44 -0.75
CA LEU A 37 -6.02 2.51 0.17
C LEU A 37 -5.88 3.86 -0.57
N THR A 38 -7.00 4.40 -1.05
CA THR A 38 -7.09 5.65 -1.84
C THR A 38 -7.50 6.86 -1.02
N GLU A 39 -8.01 6.62 0.18
CA GLU A 39 -8.52 7.64 1.09
C GLU A 39 -7.39 8.24 1.94
N PRO A 40 -7.07 9.54 1.81
CA PRO A 40 -6.01 10.18 2.59
C PRO A 40 -6.19 10.02 4.11
N GLN A 41 -7.43 9.99 4.59
CA GLN A 41 -7.76 9.77 6.00
C GLN A 41 -7.36 8.38 6.51
N LEU A 42 -7.39 7.34 5.66
CA LEU A 42 -6.95 6.00 6.03
C LEU A 42 -5.43 5.92 6.03
N VAL A 43 -4.79 6.52 5.02
CA VAL A 43 -3.32 6.65 4.96
C VAL A 43 -2.79 7.39 6.19
N ALA A 44 -3.48 8.43 6.66
CA ALA A 44 -3.09 9.21 7.82
C ALA A 44 -3.12 8.43 9.14
N LYS A 45 -3.97 7.40 9.25
CA LYS A 45 -3.96 6.48 10.40
C LYS A 45 -2.73 5.56 10.40
N LEU A 46 -2.26 5.20 9.21
CA LEU A 46 -1.15 4.28 9.03
C LEU A 46 0.21 4.98 9.08
N PHE A 47 0.31 6.16 8.48
CA PHE A 47 1.54 6.93 8.37
C PHE A 47 1.41 8.26 9.13
N PRO A 48 2.16 8.48 10.22
CA PRO A 48 2.02 9.68 11.04
C PRO A 48 2.61 10.94 10.38
N LYS A 49 3.56 10.82 9.46
CA LYS A 49 4.22 11.96 8.82
C LYS A 49 3.63 12.23 7.43
N LEU A 50 3.34 13.50 7.13
CA LEU A 50 2.79 13.93 5.84
C LEU A 50 3.66 13.48 4.64
N GLY A 51 4.99 13.50 4.79
CA GLY A 51 5.90 13.03 3.74
C GLY A 51 5.75 11.53 3.44
N GLN A 52 5.54 10.70 4.48
CA GLN A 52 5.30 9.27 4.32
C GLN A 52 3.93 9.01 3.68
N GLN A 53 2.89 9.73 4.10
CA GLN A 53 1.55 9.65 3.52
C GLN A 53 1.57 9.97 2.02
N SER A 54 2.20 11.10 1.65
CA SER A 54 2.31 11.54 0.25
C SER A 54 3.09 10.54 -0.60
N LYS A 55 4.22 10.03 -0.08
CA LYS A 55 5.03 9.02 -0.78
C LYS A 55 4.26 7.71 -1.00
N CYS A 56 3.52 7.24 0.00
CA CYS A 56 2.70 6.03 -0.09
C CYS A 56 1.61 6.18 -1.17
N LEU A 57 0.85 7.28 -1.14
CA LEU A 57 -0.19 7.57 -2.14
C LEU A 57 0.38 7.66 -3.56
N HIS A 58 1.54 8.29 -3.72
CA HIS A 58 2.22 8.38 -5.01
C HIS A 58 2.62 7.00 -5.55
N LEU A 59 3.24 6.17 -4.71
CA LEU A 59 3.69 4.83 -5.10
C LEU A 59 2.49 3.90 -5.41
N LEU A 60 1.42 3.95 -4.61
CA LEU A 60 0.17 3.23 -4.88
C LEU A 60 -0.43 3.62 -6.22
N ARG A 61 -0.45 4.92 -6.54
CA ARG A 61 -0.94 5.42 -7.82
C ARG A 61 -0.10 4.90 -8.99
N GLN A 62 1.23 5.03 -8.91
CA GLN A 62 2.13 4.53 -9.94
C GLN A 62 2.01 3.03 -10.14
N PHE A 63 1.86 2.27 -9.05
CA PHE A 63 1.67 0.83 -9.09
C PHE A 63 0.40 0.46 -9.87
N LYS A 64 -0.73 1.12 -9.55
CA LYS A 64 -2.00 0.91 -10.26
C LYS A 64 -1.92 1.29 -11.74
N GLU A 65 -1.30 2.42 -12.06
CA GLU A 65 -1.16 2.88 -13.46
C GLU A 65 -0.34 1.90 -14.30
N LYS A 66 0.76 1.36 -13.77
CA LYS A 66 1.57 0.33 -14.45
C LYS A 66 0.77 -0.93 -14.74
N HIS A 67 0.07 -1.46 -13.74
CA HIS A 67 -0.71 -2.69 -13.90
C HIS A 67 -2.00 -2.50 -14.71
N ASN A 68 -2.54 -1.29 -14.81
CA ASN A 68 -3.67 -1.01 -15.68
C ASN A 68 -3.23 -0.89 -17.15
N ASN A 69 -2.04 -0.35 -17.41
CA ASN A 69 -1.49 -0.25 -18.77
C ASN A 69 -1.07 -1.61 -19.35
N GLU A 70 -0.64 -2.56 -18.52
CA GLU A 70 -0.38 -3.95 -18.94
C GLU A 70 -1.65 -4.67 -19.44
N LYS A 71 -2.84 -4.27 -18.97
CA LYS A 71 -4.12 -4.82 -19.46
C LYS A 71 -4.59 -4.22 -20.78
N VAL A 72 -4.11 -3.02 -21.14
CA VAL A 72 -4.50 -2.33 -22.39
C VAL A 72 -3.61 -2.75 -23.57
N ALA A 73 -2.38 -3.23 -23.31
CA ALA A 73 -1.43 -3.62 -24.35
C ALA A 73 -1.70 -5.00 -25.00
N ILE A 74 -2.79 -5.69 -24.64
CA ILE A 74 -3.17 -7.02 -25.17
C ILE A 74 -4.47 -6.94 -26.01
N CYS A 75 -4.94 -5.74 -26.35
CA CYS A 75 -6.09 -5.53 -27.23
C CYS A 75 -5.65 -5.07 -28.63
#